data_AF-A0A7W6UVR5-F1
#
_entry.id   AF-A0A7W6UVR5-F1
#
_cell.length_a   1.000
_cell.length_b   1.000
_cell.length_c   1.000
_cell.angle_alpha   90.00
_cell.angle_beta   90.00
_cell.angle_gamma   90.00
#
_symmetry.space_group_name_H-M   'P 1'
#
loop_
_entity.id
_entity.type
_entity.pdbx_description
1 polymer ?
#
loop_
_entity_poly.entity_id
_entity_poly.type
_entity_poly.pdbx_seq_one_letter_code
_entity_poly.pdbx_strand_id
1 'polypeptide(L)'
;MSADRFSLLIIGGYGTFGGRLARLLGDQPRLRLLVAGRSLEKADDFVADLRTPKDGAEGLGSNNLGAMVQAVAFDRDGDLTEQLTRLRPDLVVDASGPFQTFGKDAYKVAEACIDLDIDYADIADSTGFVAGIAGLDAAARAKGTFALSGLSSLPALSFAALDAMAPYFSRIDSVAAGIAPSAHVRIGLNVVSAIATYAGKKVMVLREGRPAAGRGLIDAMRVTVAPPGVTPLRSRKFLLVDAPDLALLPARAAGLQSSFTGVGTEPQPLQHLLSLAARLVRLRLLPSLLPFARLLQGASHRFAIGEHRGGMFVRVGGLDTAGRKLTSAWHLIAEGDDGPFIPIIGVDALVRRLLTGVRPEKGARPAAGELRLEDFEAAFRRFQITSGIRMENEAAPLPLYHRILGSAFEQLPPAISALHAGGARVASGRARIERGGGLLARVVAGVIGFPKAGEDVPVTVRFVSDGDREIWTREFGGTVFRSWQAEGKGRDRHLLTEVFGPFRVLMALVPEGEKLRLVVRGWRFFGIPLPLFLAPGGDTYEEERDGRFHFHVEIGGRLTGLVVRYTGWLEVE
;
A
#
# COMPACT_ATOMS: atom_id res chain seq x y z
N MET A 1 -11.12 17.67 -39.79
CA MET A 1 -10.44 16.38 -39.96
C MET A 1 -10.17 15.84 -38.56
N SER A 2 -10.96 14.88 -38.08
CA SER A 2 -10.71 14.25 -36.78
C SER A 2 -9.42 13.46 -36.92
N ALA A 3 -8.38 13.79 -36.16
CA ALA A 3 -7.30 12.83 -35.96
C ALA A 3 -7.95 11.51 -35.46
N ASP A 4 -7.58 10.37 -36.03
CA ASP A 4 -8.09 9.08 -35.56
C ASP A 4 -7.77 8.95 -34.06
N ARG A 5 -8.83 8.81 -33.25
CA ARG A 5 -8.71 8.63 -31.80
C ARG A 5 -8.27 7.20 -31.53
N PHE A 6 -7.37 7.01 -30.57
CA PHE A 6 -6.95 5.69 -30.13
C PHE A 6 -8.15 4.97 -29.48
N SER A 7 -8.54 3.82 -30.04
CA SER A 7 -9.72 3.05 -29.71
C SER A 7 -9.39 1.95 -28.70
N LEU A 8 -9.91 2.06 -27.49
CA LEU A 8 -9.70 1.11 -26.40
C LEU A 8 -10.98 0.37 -26.07
N LEU A 9 -10.97 -0.97 -26.20
CA LEU A 9 -12.05 -1.84 -25.77
C LEU A 9 -11.80 -2.38 -24.36
N ILE A 10 -12.71 -2.12 -23.43
CA ILE A 10 -12.64 -2.62 -22.06
C ILE A 10 -13.70 -3.73 -21.88
N ILE A 11 -13.27 -4.99 -21.87
CA ILE A 11 -14.15 -6.14 -21.59
C ILE A 11 -14.43 -6.20 -20.09
N GLY A 12 -15.71 -6.29 -19.72
CA GLY A 12 -16.12 -6.09 -18.33
C GLY A 12 -16.09 -4.61 -17.92
N GLY A 13 -16.31 -3.71 -18.88
CA GLY A 13 -16.16 -2.26 -18.75
C GLY A 13 -17.07 -1.58 -17.74
N TYR A 14 -18.18 -2.21 -17.34
CA TYR A 14 -19.06 -1.74 -16.25
C TYR A 14 -18.95 -2.59 -14.98
N GLY A 15 -17.94 -3.47 -14.91
CA GLY A 15 -17.59 -4.24 -13.72
C GLY A 15 -16.77 -3.43 -12.72
N THR A 16 -16.40 -4.06 -11.60
CA THR A 16 -15.67 -3.41 -10.51
C THR A 16 -14.35 -2.75 -10.95
N PHE A 17 -13.54 -3.44 -11.77
CA PHE A 17 -12.26 -2.90 -12.23
C PHE A 17 -12.37 -2.19 -13.58
N GLY A 18 -13.05 -2.79 -14.57
CA GLY A 18 -13.28 -2.14 -15.87
C GLY A 18 -13.97 -0.78 -15.76
N GLY A 19 -14.95 -0.65 -14.85
CA GLY A 19 -15.63 0.63 -14.62
C GLY A 19 -14.73 1.68 -13.95
N ARG A 20 -13.81 1.27 -13.08
CA ARG A 20 -12.81 2.18 -12.51
C ARG A 20 -11.81 2.64 -13.58
N LEU A 21 -11.37 1.74 -14.44
CA LEU A 21 -10.51 2.09 -15.57
C LEU A 21 -11.20 3.08 -16.52
N ALA A 22 -12.47 2.83 -16.86
CA ALA A 22 -13.25 3.75 -17.69
C ALA A 22 -13.39 5.15 -17.06
N ARG A 23 -13.56 5.23 -15.72
CA ARG A 23 -13.57 6.51 -14.99
C ARG A 23 -12.22 7.22 -15.04
N LEU A 24 -11.11 6.51 -14.82
CA LEU A 24 -9.78 7.12 -14.84
C LEU A 24 -9.34 7.61 -16.21
N LEU A 25 -9.77 6.94 -17.28
CA LEU A 25 -9.42 7.29 -18.66
C LEU A 25 -10.43 8.23 -19.32
N GLY A 26 -11.57 8.50 -18.67
CA GLY A 26 -12.62 9.38 -19.19
C GLY A 26 -12.14 10.80 -19.46
N ASP A 27 -11.08 11.25 -18.78
CA ASP A 27 -10.43 12.56 -18.95
C ASP A 27 -9.62 12.68 -20.25
N GLN A 28 -9.34 11.59 -20.97
CA GLN A 28 -8.40 11.59 -22.10
C GLN A 28 -9.04 11.96 -23.45
N PRO A 29 -8.79 13.15 -24.02
CA PRO A 29 -9.43 13.60 -25.26
C PRO A 29 -9.03 12.82 -26.51
N ARG A 30 -7.93 12.07 -26.45
CA ARG A 30 -7.41 11.28 -27.56
C ARG A 30 -7.99 9.87 -27.62
N LEU A 31 -8.84 9.49 -26.64
CA LEU A 31 -9.42 8.16 -26.57
C LEU A 31 -10.83 8.09 -27.16
N ARG A 32 -11.09 6.96 -27.82
CA ARG A 32 -12.41 6.36 -28.00
C ARG A 32 -12.50 5.17 -27.06
N LEU A 33 -13.28 5.29 -25.99
CA LEU A 33 -13.46 4.26 -24.97
C LEU A 33 -14.71 3.42 -25.28
N LEU A 34 -14.52 2.14 -25.58
CA LEU A 34 -15.60 1.18 -25.77
C LEU A 34 -15.81 0.40 -24.47
N VAL A 35 -16.89 0.74 -23.74
CA VAL A 35 -17.28 0.10 -22.48
C VAL A 35 -18.09 -1.14 -22.81
N ALA A 36 -17.50 -2.32 -22.61
CA ALA A 36 -18.03 -3.55 -23.17
C ALA A 36 -18.41 -4.62 -22.15
N GLY A 37 -19.49 -5.34 -22.44
CA GLY A 37 -19.89 -6.54 -21.73
C GLY A 37 -21.12 -7.21 -22.36
N ARG A 38 -21.58 -8.30 -21.77
CA ARG A 38 -22.69 -9.12 -22.31
C ARG A 38 -24.04 -8.38 -22.38
N SER A 39 -24.23 -7.36 -21.56
CA SER A 39 -25.49 -6.58 -21.49
C SER A 39 -25.22 -5.17 -21.98
N LEU A 40 -25.73 -4.85 -23.17
CA LEU A 40 -25.67 -3.50 -23.73
C LEU A 40 -26.36 -2.49 -22.82
N GLU A 41 -27.55 -2.82 -22.32
CA GLU A 41 -28.32 -2.00 -21.38
C GLU A 41 -27.50 -1.58 -20.15
N LYS A 42 -26.78 -2.51 -19.51
CA LYS A 42 -25.91 -2.18 -18.36
C LYS A 42 -24.71 -1.32 -18.76
N ALA A 43 -24.20 -1.49 -19.97
CA ALA A 43 -23.14 -0.65 -20.49
C ALA A 43 -23.65 0.77 -20.77
N ASP A 44 -24.85 0.91 -21.35
CA ASP A 44 -25.52 2.19 -21.59
C ASP A 44 -25.80 2.92 -20.28
N ASP A 45 -26.38 2.25 -19.28
CA ASP A 45 -26.62 2.80 -17.95
C ASP A 45 -25.33 3.31 -17.29
N PHE A 46 -24.26 2.54 -17.40
CA PHE A 46 -22.96 2.92 -16.86
C PHE A 46 -22.37 4.13 -17.60
N VAL A 47 -22.47 4.17 -18.93
CA VAL A 47 -21.97 5.31 -19.73
C VAL A 47 -22.81 6.56 -19.48
N ALA A 48 -24.11 6.43 -19.25
CA ALA A 48 -24.98 7.52 -18.83
C ALA A 48 -24.58 8.06 -17.45
N ASP A 49 -24.34 7.18 -16.47
CA ASP A 49 -23.84 7.55 -15.14
C ASP A 49 -22.43 8.20 -15.22
N LEU A 50 -21.58 7.74 -16.12
CA LEU A 50 -20.24 8.32 -16.32
C LEU A 50 -20.31 9.74 -16.92
N ARG A 51 -21.29 10.01 -17.78
CA ARG A 51 -21.52 11.35 -18.38
C ARG A 51 -22.19 12.31 -17.41
N THR A 52 -23.11 11.80 -16.61
CA THR A 52 -23.91 12.57 -15.66
C THR A 52 -24.03 11.78 -14.34
N PRO A 53 -23.05 11.91 -13.42
CA PRO A 53 -23.03 11.14 -12.18
C PRO A 53 -24.27 11.38 -11.32
N LYS A 54 -24.97 10.32 -10.95
CA LYS A 54 -26.25 10.41 -10.21
C LYS A 54 -26.13 11.04 -8.82
N ASP A 55 -24.95 10.92 -8.20
CA ASP A 55 -24.71 11.38 -6.83
C ASP A 55 -24.17 12.82 -6.75
N GLY A 56 -24.06 13.53 -7.88
CA GLY A 56 -23.50 14.89 -7.94
C GLY A 56 -22.02 14.98 -7.54
N ALA A 57 -21.36 13.83 -7.33
CA ALA A 57 -19.99 13.77 -6.89
C ALA A 57 -19.04 14.22 -8.01
N GLU A 58 -18.31 15.31 -7.77
CA GLU A 58 -17.18 15.77 -8.59
C GLU A 58 -15.94 14.86 -8.42
N GLY A 59 -16.13 13.53 -8.38
CA GLY A 59 -15.01 12.59 -8.31
C GLY A 59 -14.16 12.63 -9.58
N LEU A 60 -12.96 12.02 -9.54
CA LEU A 60 -12.16 11.69 -10.72
C LEU A 60 -13.06 11.05 -11.80
N GLY A 61 -13.45 11.84 -12.81
CA GLY A 61 -14.46 11.49 -13.82
C GLY A 61 -15.64 12.45 -14.00
N SER A 62 -15.69 13.61 -13.32
CA SER A 62 -16.79 14.60 -13.40
C SER A 62 -16.83 15.43 -14.70
N ASN A 63 -18.00 15.40 -15.37
CA ASN A 63 -18.64 16.28 -16.37
C ASN A 63 -17.88 16.77 -17.62
N ASN A 64 -16.56 16.70 -17.67
CA ASN A 64 -15.76 16.96 -18.87
C ASN A 64 -15.06 15.66 -19.29
N LEU A 65 -15.85 14.68 -19.74
CA LEU A 65 -15.26 13.55 -20.45
C LEU A 65 -14.55 14.09 -21.69
N GLY A 66 -13.22 14.08 -21.68
CA GLY A 66 -12.43 14.33 -22.89
C GLY A 66 -12.61 13.17 -23.86
N ALA A 67 -12.67 11.95 -23.34
CA ALA A 67 -12.80 10.74 -24.12
C ALA A 67 -14.17 10.62 -24.81
N MET A 68 -14.16 10.06 -26.02
CA MET A 68 -15.39 9.62 -26.67
C MET A 68 -15.79 8.27 -26.10
N VAL A 69 -16.77 8.25 -25.20
CA VAL A 69 -17.22 7.00 -24.54
C VAL A 69 -18.43 6.42 -25.24
N GLN A 70 -18.39 5.13 -25.55
CA GLN A 70 -19.46 4.37 -26.22
C GLN A 70 -19.70 3.04 -25.50
N ALA A 71 -20.95 2.73 -25.21
CA ALA A 71 -21.36 1.41 -24.73
C ALA A 71 -21.44 0.42 -25.90
N VAL A 72 -20.95 -0.80 -25.71
CA VAL A 72 -21.00 -1.85 -26.72
C VAL A 72 -21.32 -3.21 -26.12
N ALA A 73 -22.10 -4.02 -26.85
CA ALA A 73 -22.26 -5.43 -26.52
C ALA A 73 -21.00 -6.18 -26.94
N PHE A 74 -20.42 -6.94 -26.01
CA PHE A 74 -19.31 -7.84 -26.29
C PHE A 74 -19.42 -9.08 -25.42
N ASP A 75 -19.48 -10.25 -26.07
CA ASP A 75 -19.41 -11.53 -25.41
C ASP A 75 -18.06 -12.19 -25.69
N ARG A 76 -17.27 -12.37 -24.62
CA ARG A 76 -15.98 -13.09 -24.67
C ARG A 76 -16.14 -14.54 -25.14
N ASP A 77 -17.33 -15.11 -24.98
CA ASP A 77 -17.64 -16.49 -25.34
C ASP A 77 -18.37 -16.60 -26.69
N GLY A 78 -18.63 -15.46 -27.36
CA GLY A 78 -19.23 -15.41 -28.70
C GLY A 78 -18.20 -15.44 -29.83
N ASP A 79 -18.63 -15.00 -31.02
CA ASP A 79 -17.77 -14.86 -32.20
C ASP A 79 -16.83 -13.66 -32.03
N LEU A 80 -15.59 -13.92 -31.61
CA LEU A 80 -14.60 -12.87 -31.33
C LEU A 80 -14.14 -12.16 -32.61
N THR A 81 -14.02 -12.90 -33.71
CA THR A 81 -13.54 -12.36 -34.99
C THR A 81 -14.54 -11.34 -35.54
N GLU A 82 -15.83 -11.68 -35.56
CA GLU A 82 -16.89 -10.75 -35.99
C GLU A 82 -16.92 -9.50 -35.10
N GLN A 83 -16.97 -9.69 -33.79
CA GLN A 83 -17.12 -8.59 -32.84
C GLN A 83 -15.93 -7.61 -32.89
N LEU A 84 -14.69 -8.13 -32.93
CA LEU A 84 -13.48 -7.29 -32.99
C LEU A 84 -13.33 -6.61 -34.35
N THR A 85 -13.63 -7.28 -35.45
CA THR A 85 -13.60 -6.69 -36.80
C THR A 85 -14.61 -5.55 -36.94
N ARG A 86 -15.80 -5.70 -36.33
CA ARG A 86 -16.83 -4.65 -36.30
C ARG A 86 -16.42 -3.45 -35.46
N LEU A 87 -15.81 -3.67 -34.30
CA LEU A 87 -15.49 -2.61 -33.34
C LEU A 87 -14.19 -1.85 -33.67
N ARG A 88 -13.21 -2.54 -34.29
CA ARG A 88 -11.87 -2.05 -34.65
C ARG A 88 -11.16 -1.33 -33.49
N PRO A 89 -10.91 -1.99 -32.35
CA PRO A 89 -10.08 -1.42 -31.30
C PRO A 89 -8.59 -1.47 -31.69
N ASP A 90 -7.82 -0.50 -31.22
CA ASP A 90 -6.35 -0.54 -31.26
C ASP A 90 -5.78 -1.40 -30.11
N LEU A 91 -6.48 -1.40 -28.97
CA LEU A 91 -6.13 -2.17 -27.78
C LEU A 91 -7.38 -2.77 -27.14
N VAL A 92 -7.29 -4.04 -26.75
CA VAL A 92 -8.28 -4.72 -25.90
C VAL A 92 -7.73 -4.90 -24.50
N VAL A 93 -8.48 -4.46 -23.49
CA VAL A 93 -8.21 -4.73 -22.08
C VAL A 93 -9.25 -5.69 -21.52
N ASP A 94 -8.83 -6.88 -21.12
CA ASP A 94 -9.71 -7.85 -20.43
C ASP A 94 -9.71 -7.61 -18.91
N ALA A 95 -10.86 -7.13 -18.41
CA ALA A 95 -11.16 -6.99 -16.98
C ALA A 95 -12.31 -7.91 -16.51
N SER A 96 -12.59 -8.98 -17.26
CA SER A 96 -13.77 -9.84 -17.10
C SER A 96 -13.54 -11.15 -16.34
N GLY A 97 -12.60 -11.18 -15.37
CA GLY A 97 -12.29 -12.36 -14.54
C GLY A 97 -13.49 -12.96 -13.77
N PRO A 98 -13.29 -14.05 -13.00
CA PRO A 98 -12.01 -14.55 -12.50
C PRO A 98 -11.24 -15.39 -13.52
N PHE A 99 -9.95 -15.10 -13.69
CA PHE A 99 -9.07 -15.77 -14.65
C PHE A 99 -8.73 -17.22 -14.22
N GLN A 100 -8.91 -17.55 -12.94
CA GLN A 100 -8.65 -18.86 -12.35
C GLN A 100 -9.64 -19.93 -12.81
N THR A 101 -10.77 -19.54 -13.40
CA THR A 101 -11.81 -20.46 -13.88
C THR A 101 -11.83 -20.63 -15.39
N PHE A 102 -10.92 -19.98 -16.11
CA PHE A 102 -10.85 -20.13 -17.56
C PHE A 102 -10.41 -21.56 -17.91
N GLY A 103 -11.11 -22.15 -18.87
CA GLY A 103 -10.93 -23.54 -19.29
C GLY A 103 -9.80 -23.71 -20.29
N LYS A 104 -9.95 -24.66 -21.22
CA LYS A 104 -8.95 -24.97 -22.25
C LYS A 104 -8.68 -23.78 -23.18
N ASP A 105 -9.70 -22.97 -23.46
CA ASP A 105 -9.61 -21.82 -24.37
C ASP A 105 -9.39 -20.51 -23.60
N ALA A 106 -8.51 -20.55 -22.58
CA ALA A 106 -8.32 -19.41 -21.69
C ALA A 106 -7.86 -18.15 -22.43
N TYR A 107 -7.05 -18.31 -23.48
CA TYR A 107 -6.42 -17.22 -24.22
C TYR A 107 -7.14 -16.79 -25.50
N LYS A 108 -8.33 -17.34 -25.80
CA LYS A 108 -9.05 -17.08 -27.07
C LYS A 108 -9.23 -15.60 -27.42
N VAL A 109 -9.39 -14.72 -26.42
CA VAL A 109 -9.49 -13.27 -26.63
C VAL A 109 -8.15 -12.70 -27.10
N ALA A 110 -7.05 -13.07 -26.45
CA ALA A 110 -5.70 -12.65 -26.84
C ALA A 110 -5.31 -13.20 -28.21
N GLU A 111 -5.63 -14.48 -28.48
CA GLU A 111 -5.42 -15.12 -29.78
C GLU A 111 -6.17 -14.39 -30.90
N ALA A 112 -7.47 -14.10 -30.71
CA ALA A 112 -8.26 -13.35 -31.68
C ALA A 112 -7.74 -11.91 -31.89
N CYS A 113 -7.22 -11.26 -30.84
CA CYS A 113 -6.59 -9.95 -30.97
C CYS A 113 -5.32 -10.05 -31.83
N ILE A 114 -4.44 -11.01 -31.55
CA ILE A 114 -3.22 -11.24 -32.32
C ILE A 114 -3.53 -11.52 -33.78
N ASP A 115 -4.51 -12.38 -34.07
CA ASP A 115 -4.88 -12.74 -35.44
C ASP A 115 -5.36 -11.54 -36.27
N LEU A 116 -6.01 -10.57 -35.61
CA LEU A 116 -6.56 -9.34 -36.18
C LEU A 116 -5.62 -8.12 -36.07
N ASP A 117 -4.35 -8.32 -35.69
CA ASP A 117 -3.36 -7.25 -35.52
C ASP A 117 -3.74 -6.20 -34.46
N ILE A 118 -4.45 -6.62 -33.40
CA ILE A 118 -4.89 -5.81 -32.27
C ILE A 118 -4.02 -6.10 -31.04
N ASP A 119 -3.61 -5.07 -30.31
CA ASP A 119 -2.86 -5.25 -29.06
C ASP A 119 -3.77 -5.75 -27.92
N TYR A 120 -3.21 -6.55 -27.02
CA TYR A 120 -3.92 -7.14 -25.90
C TYR A 120 -3.28 -6.79 -24.55
N ALA A 121 -4.12 -6.56 -23.56
CA ALA A 121 -3.76 -6.37 -22.17
C ALA A 121 -4.82 -6.99 -21.25
N ASP A 122 -4.42 -7.40 -20.04
CA ASP A 122 -5.37 -7.80 -19.00
C ASP A 122 -4.88 -7.43 -17.59
N ILE A 123 -5.78 -7.56 -16.62
CA ILE A 123 -5.50 -7.34 -15.18
C ILE A 123 -5.49 -8.64 -14.38
N ALA A 124 -5.10 -9.75 -15.02
CA ALA A 124 -5.17 -11.08 -14.42
C ALA A 124 -4.28 -11.22 -13.18
N ASP A 125 -4.81 -11.90 -12.17
CA ASP A 125 -4.15 -12.26 -10.93
C ASP A 125 -4.00 -13.78 -10.78
N SER A 126 -4.26 -14.55 -11.84
CA SER A 126 -4.09 -16.00 -11.85
C SER A 126 -2.67 -16.38 -12.26
N THR A 127 -1.96 -17.08 -11.37
CA THR A 127 -0.58 -17.53 -11.59
C THR A 127 -0.41 -18.29 -12.90
N GLY A 128 -1.29 -19.26 -13.17
CA GLY A 128 -1.20 -20.09 -14.39
C GLY A 128 -1.51 -19.31 -15.67
N PHE A 129 -2.50 -18.41 -15.61
CA PHE A 129 -2.90 -17.60 -16.76
C PHE A 129 -1.80 -16.58 -17.11
N VAL A 130 -1.30 -15.85 -16.12
CA VAL A 130 -0.29 -14.82 -16.34
C VAL A 130 1.02 -15.45 -16.81
N ALA A 131 1.49 -16.53 -16.19
CA ALA A 131 2.73 -17.18 -16.62
C ALA A 131 2.60 -17.85 -18.00
N GLY A 132 1.41 -18.35 -18.35
CA GLY A 132 1.19 -19.08 -19.59
C GLY A 132 1.03 -18.21 -20.84
N ILE A 133 0.78 -16.90 -20.71
CA ILE A 133 0.62 -15.98 -21.86
C ILE A 133 1.83 -15.99 -22.81
N ALA A 134 3.03 -16.29 -22.29
CA ALA A 134 4.26 -16.38 -23.08
C ALA A 134 4.20 -17.45 -24.18
N GLY A 135 3.27 -18.41 -24.09
CA GLY A 135 2.99 -19.37 -25.16
C GLY A 135 2.55 -18.72 -26.48
N LEU A 136 2.04 -17.48 -26.45
CA LEU A 136 1.61 -16.73 -27.62
C LEU A 136 2.70 -15.82 -28.22
N ASP A 137 3.92 -15.82 -27.68
CA ASP A 137 4.96 -14.83 -28.02
C ASP A 137 5.33 -14.85 -29.51
N ALA A 138 5.55 -16.05 -30.06
CA ALA A 138 5.91 -16.21 -31.47
C ALA A 138 4.81 -15.68 -32.40
N ALA A 139 3.54 -15.94 -32.09
CA ALA A 139 2.40 -15.46 -32.88
C ALA A 139 2.26 -13.94 -32.81
N ALA A 140 2.33 -13.36 -31.61
CA ALA A 140 2.27 -11.91 -31.41
C ALA A 140 3.42 -11.19 -32.13
N ARG A 141 4.66 -11.72 -32.07
CA ARG A 141 5.81 -11.15 -32.78
C ARG A 141 5.64 -11.19 -34.29
N ALA A 142 5.12 -12.29 -34.84
CA ALA A 142 4.89 -12.44 -36.27
C ALA A 142 3.87 -11.43 -36.80
N LYS A 143 2.85 -11.12 -35.99
CA LYS A 143 1.81 -10.12 -36.28
C LYS A 143 2.22 -8.69 -35.94
N GLY A 144 3.29 -8.54 -35.16
CA GLY A 144 3.80 -7.24 -34.75
C GLY A 144 2.97 -6.55 -33.66
N THR A 145 2.17 -7.31 -32.92
CA THR A 145 1.37 -6.86 -31.78
C THR A 145 2.08 -7.17 -30.46
N PHE A 146 1.60 -6.58 -29.37
CA PHE A 146 1.94 -7.03 -28.02
C PHE A 146 0.73 -7.65 -27.30
N ALA A 147 1.02 -8.58 -26.38
CA ALA A 147 0.04 -9.14 -25.46
C ALA A 147 0.62 -9.18 -24.03
N LEU A 148 0.08 -8.34 -23.13
CA LEU A 148 0.60 -8.18 -21.77
C LEU A 148 -0.40 -8.69 -20.73
N SER A 149 -0.01 -9.72 -19.96
CA SER A 149 -0.86 -10.28 -18.92
C SER A 149 -0.47 -9.84 -17.51
N GLY A 150 -1.45 -9.44 -16.70
CA GLY A 150 -1.25 -9.07 -15.31
C GLY A 150 -0.78 -7.63 -15.07
N LEU A 151 -1.39 -6.65 -15.76
CA LEU A 151 -1.17 -5.21 -15.55
C LEU A 151 -1.84 -4.68 -14.25
N SER A 152 -1.78 -5.48 -13.19
CA SER A 152 -2.42 -5.27 -11.90
C SER A 152 -1.38 -5.03 -10.80
N SER A 153 -1.83 -4.96 -9.54
CA SER A 153 -0.94 -4.84 -8.38
C SER A 153 0.11 -5.96 -8.31
N LEU A 154 -0.29 -7.17 -8.70
CA LEU A 154 0.56 -8.35 -8.81
C LEU A 154 0.34 -8.94 -10.22
N PRO A 155 1.34 -9.02 -11.10
CA PRO A 155 2.76 -8.73 -10.89
C PRO A 155 3.23 -7.32 -11.28
N ALA A 156 2.48 -6.51 -12.03
CA ALA A 156 3.06 -5.31 -12.64
C ALA A 156 3.63 -4.31 -11.62
N LEU A 157 2.85 -3.89 -10.62
CA LEU A 157 3.33 -2.94 -9.60
C LEU A 157 4.36 -3.56 -8.66
N SER A 158 4.21 -4.83 -8.27
CA SER A 158 5.17 -5.48 -7.39
C SER A 158 6.54 -5.67 -8.02
N PHE A 159 6.59 -5.98 -9.32
CA PHE A 159 7.85 -6.06 -10.06
C PHE A 159 8.46 -4.69 -10.33
N ALA A 160 7.65 -3.67 -10.62
CA ALA A 160 8.14 -2.30 -10.71
C ALA A 160 8.82 -1.84 -9.40
N ALA A 161 8.22 -2.16 -8.26
CA ALA A 161 8.81 -1.89 -6.95
C ALA A 161 10.07 -2.74 -6.66
N LEU A 162 10.08 -4.03 -7.06
CA LEU A 162 11.27 -4.87 -6.97
C LEU A 162 12.42 -4.31 -7.80
N ASP A 163 12.15 -3.92 -9.04
CA ASP A 163 13.13 -3.42 -9.99
C ASP A 163 13.73 -2.08 -9.55
N ALA A 164 12.95 -1.21 -8.91
CA ALA A 164 13.46 0.01 -8.30
C ALA A 164 14.42 -0.25 -7.12
N MET A 165 14.27 -1.39 -6.43
CA MET A 165 15.13 -1.77 -5.30
C MET A 165 16.30 -2.68 -5.71
N ALA A 166 16.19 -3.42 -6.82
CA ALA A 166 17.19 -4.40 -7.24
C ALA A 166 18.62 -3.84 -7.38
N PRO A 167 18.86 -2.60 -7.87
CA PRO A 167 20.20 -2.03 -8.00
C PRO A 167 20.99 -1.92 -6.69
N TYR A 168 20.33 -1.91 -5.52
CA TYR A 168 21.00 -1.86 -4.22
C TYR A 168 21.56 -3.21 -3.76
N PHE A 169 21.26 -4.29 -4.49
CA PHE A 169 21.66 -5.64 -4.13
C PHE A 169 22.70 -6.19 -5.12
N SER A 170 23.76 -6.80 -4.58
CA SER A 170 24.61 -7.70 -5.37
C SER A 170 23.98 -9.09 -5.51
N ARG A 171 23.16 -9.49 -4.54
CA ARG A 171 22.43 -10.76 -4.54
C ARG A 171 21.11 -10.61 -3.80
N ILE A 172 20.04 -11.09 -4.41
CA ILE A 172 18.69 -11.13 -3.81
C ILE A 172 18.42 -12.55 -3.29
N ASP A 173 18.28 -12.69 -1.98
CA ASP A 173 18.05 -13.98 -1.31
C ASP A 173 16.56 -14.20 -1.00
N SER A 174 15.79 -13.15 -0.79
CA SER A 174 14.36 -13.27 -0.46
C SER A 174 13.54 -12.13 -1.03
N VAL A 175 12.35 -12.46 -1.51
CA VAL A 175 11.34 -11.48 -1.93
C VAL A 175 10.00 -11.83 -1.30
N ALA A 176 9.38 -10.85 -0.64
CA ALA A 176 8.05 -10.99 -0.09
C ALA A 176 7.17 -9.82 -0.51
N ALA A 177 5.97 -10.10 -0.99
CA ALA A 177 4.97 -9.09 -1.33
C ALA A 177 3.67 -9.32 -0.56
N GLY A 178 2.87 -8.28 -0.42
CA GLY A 178 1.51 -8.47 0.06
C GLY A 178 0.62 -7.26 -0.05
N ILE A 179 -0.68 -7.54 -0.17
CA ILE A 179 -1.74 -6.53 -0.29
C ILE A 179 -2.62 -6.58 0.96
N ALA A 180 -2.91 -5.41 1.51
CA ALA A 180 -3.79 -5.22 2.64
C ALA A 180 -4.94 -4.29 2.20
N PRO A 181 -6.07 -4.83 1.71
CA PRO A 181 -7.20 -3.98 1.35
C PRO A 181 -7.75 -3.28 2.61
N SER A 182 -8.34 -2.10 2.41
CA SER A 182 -9.09 -1.41 3.47
C SER A 182 -10.26 -2.26 3.93
N ALA A 183 -10.57 -2.21 5.23
CA ALA A 183 -11.70 -2.91 5.83
C ALA A 183 -13.06 -2.47 5.25
N HIS A 184 -13.11 -1.26 4.66
CA HIS A 184 -14.32 -0.66 4.13
C HIS A 184 -14.51 -0.92 2.63
N VAL A 185 -13.49 -1.47 1.97
CA VAL A 185 -13.57 -1.79 0.54
C VAL A 185 -14.55 -2.94 0.32
N ARG A 186 -15.53 -2.70 -0.55
CA ARG A 186 -16.45 -3.75 -1.00
C ARG A 186 -15.75 -4.68 -1.99
N ILE A 187 -15.21 -5.78 -1.47
CA ILE A 187 -14.55 -6.80 -2.29
C ILE A 187 -15.60 -7.45 -3.21
N GLY A 188 -15.29 -7.49 -4.52
CA GLY A 188 -16.14 -8.11 -5.53
C GLY A 188 -16.14 -9.63 -5.46
N LEU A 189 -17.22 -10.26 -5.94
CA LEU A 189 -17.40 -11.72 -5.83
C LEU A 189 -16.31 -12.48 -6.59
N ASN A 190 -15.83 -11.95 -7.72
CA ASN A 190 -14.78 -12.59 -8.51
C ASN A 190 -13.49 -12.75 -7.72
N VAL A 191 -13.09 -11.74 -6.94
CA VAL A 191 -11.90 -11.79 -6.08
C VAL A 191 -12.10 -12.81 -4.94
N VAL A 192 -13.27 -12.81 -4.29
CA VAL A 192 -13.55 -13.78 -3.22
C VAL A 192 -13.59 -15.21 -3.76
N SER A 193 -14.20 -15.43 -4.93
CA SER A 193 -14.22 -16.72 -5.61
C SER A 193 -12.82 -17.19 -5.98
N ALA A 194 -11.98 -16.31 -6.54
CA ALA A 194 -10.58 -16.60 -6.84
C ALA A 194 -9.83 -17.08 -5.58
N ILE A 195 -9.92 -16.32 -4.47
CA ILE A 195 -9.31 -16.67 -3.18
C ILE A 195 -9.83 -18.04 -2.67
N ALA A 196 -11.12 -18.30 -2.81
CA ALA A 196 -11.74 -19.54 -2.36
C ALA A 196 -11.32 -20.77 -3.17
N THR A 197 -10.81 -20.60 -4.41
CA THR A 197 -10.34 -21.72 -5.24
C THR A 197 -9.09 -22.40 -4.67
N TYR A 198 -8.16 -21.65 -4.08
CA TYR A 198 -6.89 -22.16 -3.55
C TYR A 198 -6.82 -22.19 -2.01
N ALA A 199 -7.85 -21.72 -1.31
CA ALA A 199 -7.94 -21.77 0.15
C ALA A 199 -7.71 -23.21 0.69
N GLY A 200 -6.70 -23.39 1.53
CA GLY A 200 -6.32 -24.69 2.11
C GLY A 200 -5.57 -25.63 1.18
N LYS A 201 -5.43 -25.29 -0.12
CA LYS A 201 -4.71 -26.07 -1.12
C LYS A 201 -3.21 -25.75 -1.12
N LYS A 202 -2.45 -26.54 -1.87
CA LYS A 202 -1.01 -26.32 -2.08
C LYS A 202 -0.82 -25.09 -2.97
N VAL A 203 0.08 -24.20 -2.56
CA VAL A 203 0.55 -23.07 -3.37
C VAL A 203 2.06 -23.24 -3.53
N MET A 204 2.57 -23.13 -4.76
CA MET A 204 3.99 -23.26 -5.02
C MET A 204 4.73 -22.01 -4.53
N VAL A 205 5.75 -22.21 -3.70
CA VAL A 205 6.62 -21.15 -3.16
C VAL A 205 8.06 -21.60 -3.27
N LEU A 206 9.01 -20.68 -3.13
CA LEU A 206 10.42 -21.03 -2.99
C LEU A 206 10.80 -21.08 -1.50
N ARG A 207 11.49 -22.14 -1.09
CA ARG A 207 12.11 -22.27 0.25
C ARG A 207 13.48 -22.89 0.10
N GLU A 208 14.50 -22.27 0.68
CA GLU A 208 15.90 -22.71 0.59
C GLU A 208 16.34 -22.96 -0.87
N GLY A 209 15.92 -22.07 -1.77
CA GLY A 209 16.24 -22.13 -3.19
C GLY A 209 15.53 -23.23 -3.97
N ARG A 210 14.59 -23.96 -3.35
CA ARG A 210 13.89 -25.09 -3.98
C ARG A 210 12.38 -24.84 -4.03
N PRO A 211 11.69 -25.28 -5.10
CA PRO A 211 10.23 -25.30 -5.14
C PRO A 211 9.68 -26.13 -3.98
N ALA A 212 8.78 -25.54 -3.20
CA ALA A 212 8.14 -26.13 -2.04
C ALA A 212 6.63 -25.87 -2.07
N ALA A 213 5.87 -26.74 -1.42
CA ALA A 213 4.42 -26.61 -1.31
C ALA A 213 4.04 -25.85 -0.03
N GLY A 214 3.73 -24.56 -0.16
CA GLY A 214 3.05 -23.77 0.86
C GLY A 214 1.58 -24.15 1.00
N ARG A 215 0.87 -23.50 1.93
CA ARG A 215 -0.58 -23.69 2.15
C ARG A 215 -1.34 -22.38 2.05
N GLY A 216 -2.21 -22.28 1.03
CA GLY A 216 -3.03 -21.11 0.77
C GLY A 216 -3.92 -20.75 1.95
N LEU A 217 -3.90 -19.47 2.34
CA LEU A 217 -4.61 -18.90 3.48
C LEU A 217 -4.27 -19.52 4.85
N ILE A 218 -3.14 -20.24 4.96
CA ILE A 218 -2.70 -20.88 6.21
C ILE A 218 -1.29 -20.42 6.58
N ASP A 219 -0.35 -20.58 5.65
CA ASP A 219 1.01 -20.06 5.85
C ASP A 219 0.95 -18.54 5.93
N ALA A 220 1.74 -17.94 6.82
CA ALA A 220 1.59 -16.53 7.11
C ALA A 220 2.90 -15.87 7.52
N MET A 221 2.99 -14.56 7.29
CA MET A 221 3.98 -13.69 7.89
C MET A 221 3.32 -12.47 8.51
N ARG A 222 3.99 -11.83 9.46
CA ARG A 222 3.51 -10.59 10.08
C ARG A 222 4.29 -9.42 9.51
N VAL A 223 3.56 -8.40 9.04
CA VAL A 223 4.15 -7.21 8.43
C VAL A 223 3.40 -5.97 8.90
N THR A 224 4.14 -4.87 9.04
CA THR A 224 3.63 -3.51 9.21
C THR A 224 3.88 -2.80 7.89
N VAL A 225 2.84 -2.34 7.22
CA VAL A 225 2.99 -1.53 6.00
C VAL A 225 3.21 -0.08 6.44
N ALA A 226 4.37 0.46 6.13
CA ALA A 226 4.82 1.75 6.62
C ALA A 226 5.57 2.48 5.50
N PRO A 227 4.93 3.26 4.63
CA PRO A 227 5.63 4.21 3.79
C PRO A 227 6.39 5.22 4.67
N PRO A 228 7.52 5.79 4.20
CA PRO A 228 8.14 6.96 4.81
C PRO A 228 7.14 8.11 4.98
N GLY A 229 7.24 8.85 6.09
CA GLY A 229 6.52 10.12 6.29
C GLY A 229 5.02 10.04 6.60
N VAL A 230 4.41 8.86 6.66
CA VAL A 230 2.98 8.72 6.99
C VAL A 230 2.74 7.70 8.09
N THR A 231 1.58 7.81 8.73
CA THR A 231 1.18 6.91 9.80
C THR A 231 1.11 5.45 9.30
N PRO A 232 1.88 4.50 9.87
CA PRO A 232 1.83 3.10 9.44
C PRO A 232 0.45 2.45 9.62
N LEU A 233 0.17 1.45 8.79
CA LEU A 233 -0.95 0.54 9.05
C LEU A 233 -0.66 -0.28 10.31
N ARG A 234 -1.72 -0.69 11.02
CA ARG A 234 -1.58 -1.65 12.13
C ARG A 234 -0.95 -2.95 11.64
N SER A 235 0.02 -3.45 12.41
CA SER A 235 0.69 -4.73 12.15
C SER A 235 -0.31 -5.87 12.08
N ARG A 236 -0.28 -6.60 10.97
CA ARG A 236 -1.24 -7.67 10.67
C ARG A 236 -0.57 -8.90 10.09
N LYS A 237 -1.25 -10.04 10.14
CA LYS A 237 -0.79 -11.25 9.45
C LYS A 237 -1.21 -11.18 8.00
N PHE A 238 -0.28 -11.42 7.10
CA PHE A 238 -0.52 -11.69 5.69
C PHE A 238 -0.55 -13.20 5.50
N LEU A 239 -1.63 -13.72 4.93
CA LEU A 239 -1.77 -15.14 4.63
C LEU A 239 -1.36 -15.41 3.19
N LEU A 240 -0.65 -16.51 2.95
CA LEU A 240 -0.16 -16.92 1.63
C LEU A 240 -1.32 -17.01 0.62
N VAL A 241 -1.14 -16.37 -0.53
CA VAL A 241 -2.07 -16.46 -1.67
C VAL A 241 -1.37 -17.04 -2.88
N ASP A 242 -2.15 -17.66 -3.77
CA ASP A 242 -1.66 -17.96 -5.11
C ASP A 242 -1.68 -16.67 -5.93
N ALA A 243 -0.51 -16.23 -6.39
CA ALA A 243 -0.34 -14.98 -7.14
C ALA A 243 0.81 -15.13 -8.17
N PRO A 244 0.75 -14.42 -9.31
CA PRO A 244 1.72 -14.57 -10.40
C PRO A 244 3.17 -14.38 -9.97
N ASP A 245 3.43 -13.47 -9.04
CA ASP A 245 4.76 -13.21 -8.48
C ASP A 245 5.48 -14.49 -8.06
N LEU A 246 4.78 -15.45 -7.44
CA LEU A 246 5.40 -16.69 -6.97
C LEU A 246 5.99 -17.54 -8.11
N ALA A 247 5.40 -17.48 -9.30
CA ALA A 247 5.90 -18.17 -10.49
C ALA A 247 6.95 -17.36 -11.25
N LEU A 248 6.87 -16.02 -11.21
CA LEU A 248 7.73 -15.13 -12.01
C LEU A 248 9.04 -14.76 -11.31
N LEU A 249 9.05 -14.70 -9.97
CA LEU A 249 10.23 -14.29 -9.19
C LEU A 249 11.49 -15.17 -9.41
N PRO A 250 11.39 -16.51 -9.53
CA PRO A 250 12.59 -17.35 -9.74
C PRO A 250 13.34 -17.01 -11.03
N ALA A 251 12.65 -16.56 -12.08
CA ALA A 251 13.28 -16.14 -13.33
C ALA A 251 13.90 -14.73 -13.23
N ARG A 252 13.39 -13.87 -12.33
CA ARG A 252 13.86 -12.49 -12.15
C ARG A 252 15.08 -12.37 -11.25
N ALA A 253 15.17 -13.20 -10.21
CA ALA A 253 16.24 -13.15 -9.22
C ALA A 253 17.02 -14.48 -9.18
N ALA A 254 18.13 -14.55 -9.90
CA ALA A 254 19.03 -15.70 -9.84
C ALA A 254 19.57 -15.89 -8.41
N GLY A 255 19.42 -17.09 -7.87
CA GLY A 255 19.87 -17.40 -6.49
C GLY A 255 18.85 -17.09 -5.40
N LEU A 256 17.62 -16.72 -5.74
CA LEU A 256 16.53 -16.52 -4.78
C LEU A 256 16.39 -17.74 -3.86
N GLN A 257 16.35 -17.53 -2.55
CA GLN A 257 16.21 -18.59 -1.54
C GLN A 257 14.77 -18.74 -1.08
N SER A 258 14.01 -17.64 -0.97
CA SER A 258 12.63 -17.71 -0.51
C SER A 258 11.72 -16.68 -1.17
N SER A 259 10.46 -17.07 -1.39
CA SER A 259 9.42 -16.20 -1.91
C SER A 259 8.13 -16.30 -1.09
N PHE A 260 7.42 -15.18 -0.96
CA PHE A 260 6.11 -15.14 -0.32
C PHE A 260 5.24 -14.05 -0.94
N THR A 261 3.97 -14.36 -1.22
CA THR A 261 2.97 -13.36 -1.60
C THR A 261 1.73 -13.59 -0.77
N GLY A 262 1.21 -12.55 -0.13
CA GLY A 262 0.11 -12.72 0.81
C GLY A 262 -0.91 -11.59 0.84
N VAL A 263 -2.03 -11.86 1.52
CA VAL A 263 -3.10 -10.89 1.77
C VAL A 263 -3.32 -10.68 3.26
N GLY A 264 -3.45 -9.42 3.68
CA GLY A 264 -3.65 -9.02 5.07
C GLY A 264 -4.90 -8.16 5.27
N THR A 265 -6.05 -8.79 5.50
CA THR A 265 -7.34 -8.13 5.67
C THR A 265 -7.63 -7.76 7.13
N GLU A 266 -8.43 -6.72 7.31
CA GLU A 266 -9.10 -6.41 8.58
C GLU A 266 -10.62 -6.66 8.43
N PRO A 267 -11.32 -7.07 9.49
CA PRO A 267 -10.80 -7.34 10.83
C PRO A 267 -10.02 -8.68 10.91
N GLN A 268 -8.86 -8.69 11.57
CA GLN A 268 -8.01 -9.89 11.72
C GLN A 268 -8.74 -11.14 12.27
N PRO A 269 -9.73 -11.04 13.20
CA PRO A 269 -10.54 -12.18 13.59
C PRO A 269 -11.27 -12.87 12.43
N LEU A 270 -11.82 -12.12 11.47
CA LEU A 270 -12.48 -12.70 10.30
C LEU A 270 -11.48 -13.42 9.40
N GLN A 271 -10.29 -12.82 9.22
CA GLN A 271 -9.19 -13.48 8.51
C GLN A 271 -8.75 -14.78 9.21
N HIS A 272 -8.74 -14.80 10.55
CA HIS A 272 -8.44 -16.00 11.31
C HIS A 272 -9.49 -17.10 11.10
N LEU A 273 -10.78 -16.76 11.07
CA LEU A 273 -11.84 -17.71 10.74
C LEU A 273 -11.69 -18.27 9.33
N LEU A 274 -11.34 -17.44 8.34
CA LEU A 274 -11.04 -17.89 6.98
C LEU A 274 -9.85 -18.87 6.95
N SER A 275 -8.81 -18.60 7.73
CA SER A 275 -7.66 -19.52 7.86
C SER A 275 -8.04 -20.85 8.53
N LEU A 276 -8.94 -20.83 9.51
CA LEU A 276 -9.48 -22.05 10.12
C LEU A 276 -10.31 -22.84 9.10
N ALA A 277 -11.17 -22.19 8.32
CA ALA A 277 -11.93 -22.84 7.25
C ALA A 277 -11.00 -23.45 6.18
N ALA A 278 -9.93 -22.75 5.81
CA ALA A 278 -8.90 -23.28 4.91
C ALA A 278 -8.21 -24.53 5.49
N ARG A 279 -8.03 -24.62 6.82
CA ARG A 279 -7.50 -25.84 7.46
C ARG A 279 -8.47 -27.02 7.34
N LEU A 280 -9.78 -26.80 7.36
CA LEU A 280 -10.76 -27.86 7.11
C LEU A 280 -10.60 -28.45 5.70
N VAL A 281 -10.34 -27.60 4.70
CA VAL A 281 -10.01 -28.06 3.34
C VAL A 281 -8.70 -28.86 3.31
N ARG A 282 -7.66 -28.36 4.00
CA ARG A 282 -6.38 -29.08 4.12
C ARG A 282 -6.54 -30.46 4.78
N LEU A 283 -7.38 -30.57 5.80
CA LEU A 283 -7.69 -31.82 6.50
C LEU A 283 -8.67 -32.72 5.72
N ARG A 284 -9.08 -32.31 4.50
CA ARG A 284 -10.05 -33.00 3.64
C ARG A 284 -11.44 -33.16 4.27
N LEU A 285 -11.78 -32.31 5.26
CA LEU A 285 -13.12 -32.22 5.82
C LEU A 285 -14.08 -31.42 4.91
N LEU A 286 -13.51 -30.56 4.06
CA LEU A 286 -14.23 -29.85 3.00
C LEU A 286 -13.44 -29.97 1.68
N PRO A 287 -14.08 -30.16 0.51
CA PRO A 287 -13.37 -30.23 -0.76
C PRO A 287 -12.87 -28.86 -1.24
N SER A 288 -13.60 -27.78 -0.95
CA SER A 288 -13.29 -26.41 -1.35
C SER A 288 -14.10 -25.39 -0.53
N LEU A 289 -13.60 -24.15 -0.44
CA LEU A 289 -14.38 -23.03 0.08
C LEU A 289 -15.19 -22.29 -1.00
N LEU A 290 -15.01 -22.63 -2.28
CA LEU A 290 -15.67 -21.94 -3.41
C LEU A 290 -17.21 -21.87 -3.28
N PRO A 291 -17.93 -22.94 -2.86
CA PRO A 291 -19.38 -22.86 -2.66
C PRO A 291 -19.82 -21.79 -1.64
N PHE A 292 -18.92 -21.41 -0.72
CA PHE A 292 -19.17 -20.42 0.32
C PHE A 292 -18.76 -18.99 -0.08
N ALA A 293 -18.33 -18.75 -1.33
CA ALA A 293 -17.81 -17.44 -1.75
C ALA A 293 -18.80 -16.28 -1.50
N ARG A 294 -20.11 -16.48 -1.73
CA ARG A 294 -21.13 -15.47 -1.44
C ARG A 294 -21.29 -15.18 0.05
N LEU A 295 -21.20 -16.21 0.90
CA LEU A 295 -21.25 -16.06 2.35
C LEU A 295 -20.01 -15.30 2.86
N LEU A 296 -18.83 -15.67 2.37
CA LEU A 296 -17.56 -15.00 2.69
C LEU A 296 -17.60 -13.53 2.27
N GLN A 297 -18.14 -13.23 1.08
CA GLN A 297 -18.33 -11.87 0.62
C GLN A 297 -19.28 -11.09 1.55
N GLY A 298 -20.47 -11.63 1.83
CA GLY A 298 -21.45 -10.99 2.72
C GLY A 298 -20.89 -10.72 4.11
N ALA A 299 -20.12 -11.66 4.67
CA ALA A 299 -19.42 -11.47 5.93
C ALA A 299 -18.40 -10.32 5.86
N SER A 300 -17.60 -10.24 4.78
CA SER A 300 -16.62 -9.17 4.61
C SER A 300 -17.28 -7.78 4.58
N HIS A 301 -18.45 -7.64 3.96
CA HIS A 301 -19.17 -6.36 3.90
C HIS A 301 -19.87 -6.01 5.22
N ARG A 302 -20.40 -7.01 5.94
CA ARG A 302 -21.10 -6.80 7.21
C ARG A 302 -20.17 -6.44 8.36
N PHE A 303 -18.95 -6.95 8.34
CA PHE A 303 -17.94 -6.74 9.38
C PHE A 303 -16.81 -5.81 8.91
N ALA A 304 -17.16 -4.71 8.24
CA ALA A 304 -16.24 -3.66 7.78
C ALA A 304 -15.70 -2.80 8.96
N ILE A 305 -15.00 -3.43 9.90
CA ILE A 305 -14.47 -2.78 11.11
C ILE A 305 -12.97 -2.57 10.92
N GLY A 306 -12.51 -1.32 10.99
CA GLY A 306 -11.09 -0.98 10.89
C GLY A 306 -10.87 0.47 10.49
N GLU A 307 -9.62 0.82 10.18
CA GLU A 307 -9.32 2.10 9.55
C GLU A 307 -9.71 2.02 8.06
N HIS A 308 -10.18 3.13 7.48
CA HIS A 308 -10.48 3.24 6.04
C HIS A 308 -9.18 3.41 5.25
N ARG A 309 -8.25 2.45 5.38
CA ARG A 309 -6.88 2.53 4.86
C ARG A 309 -6.45 1.18 4.32
N GLY A 310 -5.98 1.17 3.08
CA GLY A 310 -5.37 0.02 2.44
C GLY A 310 -3.85 0.17 2.36
N GLY A 311 -3.16 -0.88 1.95
CA GLY A 311 -1.74 -0.78 1.66
C GLY A 311 -1.19 -1.98 0.93
N MET A 312 0.07 -1.85 0.51
CA MET A 312 0.83 -2.89 -0.17
C MET A 312 2.29 -2.79 0.27
N PHE A 313 3.01 -3.90 0.22
CA PHE A 313 4.46 -3.88 0.38
C PHE A 313 5.13 -4.85 -0.60
N VAL A 314 6.38 -4.53 -0.93
CA VAL A 314 7.35 -5.45 -1.54
C VAL A 314 8.62 -5.33 -0.72
N ARG A 315 9.12 -6.44 -0.20
CA ARG A 315 10.32 -6.52 0.63
C ARG A 315 11.33 -7.44 -0.01
N VAL A 316 12.56 -6.95 -0.12
CA VAL A 316 13.72 -7.62 -0.69
C VAL A 316 14.77 -7.76 0.41
N GLY A 317 15.32 -8.96 0.58
CA GLY A 317 16.41 -9.22 1.50
C GLY A 317 17.55 -9.93 0.77
N GLY A 318 18.79 -9.58 1.10
CA GLY A 318 19.97 -10.14 0.45
C GLY A 318 21.25 -9.44 0.88
N LEU A 319 22.19 -9.33 -0.06
CA LEU A 319 23.47 -8.65 0.15
C LEU A 319 23.58 -7.39 -0.69
N ASP A 320 24.13 -6.32 -0.11
CA ASP A 320 24.51 -5.11 -0.84
C ASP A 320 25.78 -5.32 -1.68
N THR A 321 26.21 -4.30 -2.42
CA THR A 321 27.42 -4.32 -3.26
C THR A 321 28.72 -4.49 -2.46
N ALA A 322 28.69 -4.25 -1.15
CA ALA A 322 29.81 -4.48 -0.23
C ALA A 322 29.73 -5.85 0.48
N GLY A 323 28.77 -6.70 0.11
CA GLY A 323 28.59 -8.03 0.70
C GLY A 323 27.94 -8.02 2.09
N ARG A 324 27.37 -6.89 2.52
CA ARG A 324 26.69 -6.75 3.82
C ARG A 324 25.20 -7.06 3.67
N LYS A 325 24.57 -7.54 4.75
CA LYS A 325 23.14 -7.79 4.76
C LYS A 325 22.35 -6.49 4.58
N LEU A 326 21.44 -6.52 3.61
CA LEU A 326 20.53 -5.44 3.31
C LEU A 326 19.10 -5.97 3.32
N THR A 327 18.20 -5.23 3.96
CA THR A 327 16.76 -5.38 3.75
C THR A 327 16.24 -4.07 3.18
N SER A 328 15.55 -4.14 2.04
CA SER A 328 14.87 -3.00 1.43
C SER A 328 13.39 -3.33 1.29
N ALA A 329 12.51 -2.38 1.57
CA ALA A 329 11.08 -2.57 1.44
C ALA A 329 10.42 -1.32 0.84
N TRP A 330 9.74 -1.51 -0.27
CA TRP A 330 8.79 -0.55 -0.81
C TRP A 330 7.44 -0.75 -0.13
N HIS A 331 6.84 0.34 0.32
CA HIS A 331 5.55 0.36 0.99
C HIS A 331 4.63 1.36 0.31
N LEU A 332 3.34 1.05 0.32
CA LEU A 332 2.28 1.92 -0.16
C LEU A 332 1.11 1.90 0.83
N ILE A 333 0.53 3.07 1.10
CA ILE A 333 -0.76 3.20 1.79
C ILE A 333 -1.69 4.02 0.89
N ALA A 334 -2.95 3.60 0.85
CA ALA A 334 -4.03 4.34 0.22
C ALA A 334 -5.08 4.68 1.28
N GLU A 335 -5.43 5.96 1.38
CA GLU A 335 -6.47 6.46 2.27
C GLU A 335 -7.84 6.42 1.57
N GLY A 336 -8.91 6.21 2.33
CA GLY A 336 -10.28 6.27 1.84
C GLY A 336 -10.57 5.30 0.68
N ASP A 337 -11.27 5.81 -0.32
CA ASP A 337 -11.82 5.05 -1.45
C ASP A 337 -10.87 4.92 -2.66
N ASP A 338 -9.61 5.33 -2.52
CA ASP A 338 -8.64 5.35 -3.62
C ASP A 338 -7.91 4.01 -3.79
N GLY A 339 -7.75 3.23 -2.72
CA GLY A 339 -7.11 1.91 -2.76
C GLY A 339 -7.68 0.95 -3.84
N PRO A 340 -9.01 0.88 -4.04
CA PRO A 340 -9.63 0.09 -5.10
C PRO A 340 -9.25 0.43 -6.55
N PHE A 341 -8.61 1.57 -6.81
CA PHE A 341 -8.10 1.94 -8.14
C PHE A 341 -6.71 1.36 -8.43
N ILE A 342 -5.91 1.01 -7.42
CA ILE A 342 -4.54 0.51 -7.60
C ILE A 342 -4.43 -0.63 -8.62
N PRO A 343 -5.33 -1.66 -8.61
CA PRO A 343 -5.22 -2.79 -9.53
C PRO A 343 -5.39 -2.43 -11.02
N ILE A 344 -5.86 -1.23 -11.35
CA ILE A 344 -6.02 -0.80 -12.76
C ILE A 344 -5.05 0.32 -13.16
N ILE A 345 -4.19 0.76 -12.25
CA ILE A 345 -3.20 1.82 -12.54
C ILE A 345 -2.17 1.36 -13.57
N GLY A 346 -1.82 0.07 -13.60
CA GLY A 346 -0.92 -0.46 -14.63
C GLY A 346 -1.48 -0.27 -16.04
N VAL A 347 -2.78 -0.50 -16.22
CA VAL A 347 -3.44 -0.25 -17.51
C VAL A 347 -3.55 1.25 -17.81
N ASP A 348 -3.90 2.08 -16.82
CA ASP A 348 -3.93 3.55 -16.98
C ASP A 348 -2.57 4.09 -17.47
N ALA A 349 -1.48 3.64 -16.84
CA ALA A 349 -0.12 4.00 -17.22
C ALA A 349 0.26 3.51 -18.62
N LEU A 350 -0.06 2.25 -18.96
CA LEU A 350 0.17 1.71 -20.31
C LEU A 350 -0.56 2.54 -21.38
N VAL A 351 -1.86 2.80 -21.19
CA VAL A 351 -2.67 3.56 -22.16
C VAL A 351 -2.12 4.97 -22.33
N ARG A 352 -1.73 5.64 -21.24
CA ARG A 352 -1.16 6.99 -21.31
C ARG A 352 0.20 7.01 -22.04
N ARG A 353 1.03 5.98 -21.89
CA ARG A 353 2.28 5.80 -22.67
C ARG A 353 2.00 5.57 -24.16
N LEU A 354 1.00 4.75 -24.49
CA LEU A 354 0.59 4.55 -25.89
C LEU A 354 0.11 5.85 -26.53
N LEU A 355 -0.65 6.66 -25.80
CA LEU A 355 -1.10 7.97 -26.26
C LEU A 355 0.05 8.96 -26.51
N THR A 356 1.22 8.78 -25.89
CA THR A 356 2.42 9.59 -26.17
C THR A 356 3.34 8.95 -27.22
N GLY A 357 2.92 7.85 -27.85
CA GLY A 357 3.69 7.14 -28.86
C GLY A 357 4.70 6.13 -28.31
N VAL A 358 4.75 5.91 -27.00
CA VAL A 358 5.62 4.93 -26.37
C VAL A 358 4.92 3.58 -26.32
N ARG A 359 5.27 2.68 -27.25
CA ARG A 359 4.72 1.31 -27.31
C ARG A 359 5.61 0.31 -26.58
N PRO A 360 5.03 -0.71 -25.91
CA PRO A 360 5.77 -1.90 -25.47
C PRO A 360 6.44 -2.62 -26.63
N GLU A 361 7.44 -3.44 -26.32
CA GLU A 361 8.00 -4.36 -27.31
C GLU A 361 6.94 -5.38 -27.76
N LYS A 362 7.01 -5.73 -29.05
CA LYS A 362 6.17 -6.77 -29.67
C LYS A 362 6.38 -8.12 -28.98
N GLY A 363 5.34 -8.95 -29.00
CA GLY A 363 5.35 -10.27 -28.37
C GLY A 363 4.41 -10.39 -27.17
N ALA A 364 4.29 -11.60 -26.64
CA ALA A 364 3.37 -11.95 -25.58
C ALA A 364 4.14 -12.34 -24.31
N ARG A 365 3.83 -11.70 -23.18
CA ARG A 365 4.56 -11.94 -21.92
C ARG A 365 3.78 -11.43 -20.70
N PRO A 366 4.11 -11.91 -19.49
CA PRO A 366 3.66 -11.27 -18.26
C PRO A 366 4.08 -9.79 -18.24
N ALA A 367 3.24 -8.93 -17.65
CA ALA A 367 3.50 -7.50 -17.52
C ALA A 367 4.56 -7.15 -16.45
N ALA A 368 5.19 -8.17 -15.85
CA ALA A 368 6.25 -8.04 -14.87
C ALA A 368 7.48 -7.37 -15.52
N GLY A 369 7.78 -6.14 -15.09
CA GLY A 369 8.91 -5.36 -15.61
C GLY A 369 8.60 -4.49 -16.84
N GLU A 370 7.34 -4.43 -17.30
CA GLU A 370 6.95 -3.58 -18.46
C GLU A 370 6.84 -2.08 -18.11
N LEU A 371 6.43 -1.81 -16.86
CA LEU A 371 6.24 -0.47 -16.32
C LEU A 371 7.24 -0.22 -15.22
N ARG A 372 7.73 1.01 -15.14
CA ARG A 372 8.65 1.42 -14.08
C ARG A 372 7.87 1.92 -12.87
N LEU A 373 8.49 1.97 -11.69
CA LEU A 373 7.81 2.43 -10.48
C LEU A 373 7.33 3.89 -10.64
N GLU A 374 8.09 4.71 -11.36
CA GLU A 374 7.76 6.11 -11.62
C GLU A 374 6.47 6.26 -12.45
N ASP A 375 6.16 5.29 -13.34
CA ASP A 375 4.91 5.27 -14.11
C ASP A 375 3.70 5.16 -13.16
N PHE A 376 3.82 4.35 -12.09
CA PHE A 376 2.79 4.20 -11.07
C PHE A 376 2.74 5.40 -10.12
N GLU A 377 3.91 5.91 -9.69
CA GLU A 377 3.98 7.06 -8.79
C GLU A 377 3.41 8.33 -9.42
N ALA A 378 3.59 8.52 -10.74
CA ALA A 378 2.93 9.59 -11.47
C ALA A 378 1.40 9.50 -11.39
N ALA A 379 0.84 8.29 -11.46
CA ALA A 379 -0.59 8.06 -11.31
C ALA A 379 -1.06 8.22 -9.86
N PHE A 380 -0.27 7.79 -8.87
CA PHE A 380 -0.59 7.92 -7.44
C PHE A 380 -0.84 9.37 -7.01
N ARG A 381 -0.19 10.35 -7.65
CA ARG A 381 -0.39 11.79 -7.37
C ARG A 381 -1.83 12.28 -7.53
N ARG A 382 -2.67 11.55 -8.28
CA ARG A 382 -4.10 11.86 -8.43
C ARG A 382 -4.96 11.33 -7.28
N PHE A 383 -4.37 10.56 -6.37
CA PHE A 383 -5.05 9.85 -5.30
C PHE A 383 -4.42 10.20 -3.95
N GLN A 384 -5.11 9.89 -2.86
CA GLN A 384 -4.58 9.89 -1.49
C GLN A 384 -3.74 8.62 -1.26
N ILE A 385 -2.70 8.47 -2.08
CA ILE A 385 -1.77 7.35 -2.04
C ILE A 385 -0.38 7.88 -1.70
N THR A 386 0.23 7.30 -0.68
CA THR A 386 1.64 7.56 -0.34
C THR A 386 2.44 6.27 -0.45
N SER A 387 3.55 6.34 -1.16
CA SER A 387 4.50 5.23 -1.28
C SER A 387 5.93 5.67 -0.99
N GLY A 388 6.80 4.71 -0.70
CA GLY A 388 8.23 4.96 -0.60
C GLY A 388 9.03 3.74 -0.16
N ILE A 389 10.34 3.84 -0.33
CA ILE A 389 11.30 2.77 -0.03
C ILE A 389 11.93 3.02 1.34
N ARG A 390 12.06 1.95 2.13
CA ARG A 390 12.82 1.90 3.37
C ARG A 390 13.98 0.94 3.22
N MET A 391 15.16 1.35 3.63
CA MET A 391 16.36 0.52 3.63
C MET A 391 16.89 0.35 5.04
N GLU A 392 17.30 -0.86 5.35
CA GLU A 392 17.83 -1.26 6.64
C GLU A 392 19.17 -1.98 6.41
N ASN A 393 20.26 -1.31 6.78
CA ASN A 393 21.60 -1.85 6.74
C ASN A 393 22.05 -2.17 8.17
N GLU A 394 22.43 -3.42 8.43
CA GLU A 394 22.88 -3.86 9.76
C GLU A 394 24.19 -3.17 10.21
N ALA A 395 25.01 -2.69 9.28
CA ALA A 395 26.36 -2.17 9.56
C ALA A 395 26.43 -0.67 9.91
N ALA A 396 25.37 0.10 9.66
CA ALA A 396 25.35 1.55 9.88
C ALA A 396 24.01 1.98 10.50
N PRO A 397 23.84 1.86 11.84
CA PRO A 397 22.61 2.25 12.49
C PRO A 397 22.44 3.77 12.41
N LEU A 398 21.47 4.20 11.62
CA LEU A 398 21.07 5.61 11.51
C LEU A 398 20.54 6.13 12.87
N PRO A 399 20.54 7.47 13.08
CA PRO A 399 19.86 8.12 14.19
C PRO A 399 18.40 7.69 14.32
N LEU A 400 17.85 7.73 15.55
CA LEU A 400 16.54 7.18 15.86
C LEU A 400 15.42 7.71 14.95
N TYR A 401 15.31 9.02 14.80
CA TYR A 401 14.28 9.65 13.97
C TYR A 401 14.50 9.35 12.49
N HIS A 402 15.75 9.31 12.04
CA HIS A 402 16.08 8.92 10.66
C HIS A 402 15.69 7.46 10.37
N ARG A 403 15.86 6.53 11.31
CA ARG A 403 15.40 5.13 11.15
C ARG A 403 13.88 5.06 11.01
N ILE A 404 13.14 5.78 11.87
CA ILE A 404 11.67 5.76 11.90
C ILE A 404 11.08 6.46 10.67
N LEU A 405 11.61 7.62 10.28
CA LEU A 405 11.09 8.40 9.15
C LEU A 405 11.54 7.83 7.80
N GLY A 406 12.69 7.14 7.73
CA GLY A 406 13.26 6.70 6.46
C GLY A 406 13.64 7.90 5.58
N SER A 407 13.37 7.82 4.29
CA SER A 407 13.64 8.93 3.35
C SER A 407 12.86 10.21 3.65
N ALA A 408 11.77 10.14 4.43
CA ALA A 408 11.04 11.34 4.84
C ALA A 408 11.82 12.22 5.83
N PHE A 409 12.93 11.72 6.39
CA PHE A 409 13.81 12.53 7.23
C PHE A 409 14.44 13.70 6.44
N GLU A 410 14.76 13.47 5.16
CA GLU A 410 15.37 14.48 4.26
C GLU A 410 14.41 15.63 3.92
N GLN A 411 13.11 15.44 4.16
CA GLN A 411 12.08 16.45 3.92
C GLN A 411 11.78 17.29 5.17
N LEU A 412 12.40 16.97 6.31
CA LEU A 412 12.21 17.74 7.53
C LEU A 412 12.84 19.14 7.40
N PRO A 413 12.21 20.16 7.98
CA PRO A 413 12.83 21.47 8.13
C PRO A 413 14.23 21.39 8.78
N PRO A 414 15.20 22.21 8.35
CA PRO A 414 16.56 22.22 8.87
C PRO A 414 16.67 22.22 10.40
N ALA A 415 15.87 23.03 11.10
CA ALA A 415 15.92 23.09 12.56
C ALA A 415 15.47 21.79 13.24
N ILE A 416 14.46 21.12 12.67
CA ILE A 416 13.97 19.82 13.16
C ILE A 416 15.00 18.73 12.88
N SER A 417 15.53 18.67 11.65
CA SER A 417 16.53 17.67 11.27
C SER A 417 17.82 17.80 12.10
N ALA A 418 18.28 19.03 12.39
CA ALA A 418 19.44 19.29 13.24
C ALA A 418 19.24 18.78 14.68
N LEU A 419 18.06 19.03 15.27
CA LEU A 419 17.73 18.51 16.59
C LEU A 419 17.69 16.98 16.63
N HIS A 420 17.41 16.32 15.49
CA HIS A 420 17.24 14.85 15.39
C HIS A 420 18.36 14.10 14.66
N ALA A 421 19.46 14.78 14.32
CA ALA A 421 20.67 14.23 13.71
C ALA A 421 21.42 13.12 14.49
N GLY A 422 21.01 12.80 15.72
CA GLY A 422 21.62 11.78 16.58
C GLY A 422 22.85 12.25 17.37
N GLY A 423 23.38 11.37 18.23
CA GLY A 423 24.56 11.67 19.05
C GLY A 423 24.24 12.46 20.33
N ALA A 424 25.29 12.78 21.10
CA ALA A 424 25.17 13.54 22.34
C ALA A 424 25.08 15.05 22.04
N ARG A 425 23.97 15.68 22.44
CA ARG A 425 23.67 17.08 22.11
C ARG A 425 22.98 17.78 23.27
N VAL A 426 23.09 19.09 23.29
CA VAL A 426 22.37 19.97 24.21
C VAL A 426 21.64 21.01 23.39
N ALA A 427 20.39 21.28 23.76
CA ALA A 427 19.63 22.37 23.18
C ALA A 427 19.00 23.19 24.31
N SER A 428 19.00 24.51 24.15
CA SER A 428 18.52 25.44 25.17
C SER A 428 17.56 26.46 24.58
N GLY A 429 16.63 26.95 25.40
CA GLY A 429 15.66 27.94 24.98
C GLY A 429 14.64 28.28 26.06
N ARG A 430 13.44 28.66 25.64
CA ARG A 430 12.36 29.16 26.53
C ARG A 430 11.05 28.43 26.28
N ALA A 431 10.27 28.23 27.34
CA ALA A 431 8.97 27.60 27.26
C ALA A 431 7.91 28.28 28.13
N ARG A 432 6.69 28.23 27.61
CA ARG A 432 5.43 28.49 28.31
C ARG A 432 4.80 27.16 28.69
N ILE A 433 4.37 27.04 29.95
CA ILE A 433 3.87 25.82 30.57
C ILE A 433 2.52 26.10 31.19
N GLU A 434 1.51 25.39 30.74
CA GLU A 434 0.15 25.43 31.27
C GLU A 434 -0.19 24.10 31.95
N ARG A 435 -0.94 24.15 33.05
CA ARG A 435 -1.34 22.97 33.82
C ARG A 435 -2.85 22.82 33.86
N GLY A 436 -3.29 21.57 33.79
CA GLY A 436 -4.68 21.21 34.07
C GLY A 436 -5.12 21.57 35.48
N GLY A 437 -6.34 22.12 35.61
CA GLY A 437 -6.94 22.42 36.92
C GLY A 437 -7.57 21.21 37.63
N GLY A 438 -7.82 20.10 36.92
CA GLY A 438 -8.51 18.93 37.47
C GLY A 438 -7.68 18.14 38.48
N LEU A 439 -8.34 17.49 39.46
CA LEU A 439 -7.67 16.69 40.49
C LEU A 439 -6.85 15.53 39.88
N LEU A 440 -7.46 14.78 38.93
CA LEU A 440 -6.79 13.69 38.23
C LEU A 440 -5.61 14.19 37.39
N ALA A 441 -5.76 15.35 36.73
CA ALA A 441 -4.66 15.99 36.00
C ALA A 441 -3.49 16.32 36.93
N ARG A 442 -3.75 16.84 38.14
CA ARG A 442 -2.73 17.14 39.15
C ARG A 442 -2.02 15.90 39.69
N VAL A 443 -2.74 14.80 39.89
CA VAL A 443 -2.14 13.52 40.31
C VAL A 443 -1.23 12.97 39.22
N VAL A 444 -1.71 12.88 37.98
CA VAL A 444 -0.91 12.40 36.83
C VAL A 444 0.31 13.30 36.63
N ALA A 445 0.12 14.61 36.73
CA ALA A 445 1.16 15.61 36.67
C ALA A 445 2.29 15.39 37.69
N GLY A 446 1.92 15.08 38.93
CA GLY A 446 2.87 14.81 40.02
C GLY A 446 3.60 13.48 39.84
N VAL A 447 2.88 12.42 39.46
CA VAL A 447 3.47 11.08 39.24
C VAL A 447 4.49 11.08 38.11
N ILE A 448 4.22 11.81 37.02
CA ILE A 448 5.14 11.89 35.87
C ILE A 448 6.27 12.90 36.15
N GLY A 449 6.10 13.82 37.11
CA GLY A 449 7.11 14.84 37.43
C GLY A 449 7.15 15.99 36.43
N PHE A 450 6.02 16.31 35.80
CA PHE A 450 5.94 17.43 34.86
C PHE A 450 6.25 18.77 35.57
N PRO A 451 6.71 19.82 34.85
CA PRO A 451 7.09 21.10 35.43
C PRO A 451 5.90 21.94 35.95
N LYS A 452 6.16 22.97 36.76
CA LYS A 452 5.12 23.93 37.22
C LYS A 452 4.69 24.87 36.08
N ALA A 453 3.49 25.44 36.19
CA ALA A 453 3.03 26.43 35.21
C ALA A 453 3.89 27.70 35.26
N GLY A 454 4.12 28.33 34.10
CA GLY A 454 4.95 29.53 33.96
C GLY A 454 5.01 30.00 32.50
N GLU A 455 5.29 31.29 32.27
CA GLU A 455 5.20 31.91 30.93
C GLU A 455 6.55 31.98 30.17
N ASP A 456 7.65 32.21 30.89
CA ASP A 456 9.00 32.30 30.31
C ASP A 456 9.99 31.46 31.15
N VAL A 457 9.83 30.13 31.06
CA VAL A 457 10.64 29.19 31.82
C VAL A 457 11.88 28.81 31.00
N PRO A 458 13.10 28.92 31.54
CA PRO A 458 14.30 28.44 30.86
C PRO A 458 14.25 26.92 30.71
N VAL A 459 14.59 26.44 29.51
CA VAL A 459 14.59 25.02 29.16
C VAL A 459 15.95 24.59 28.64
N THR A 460 16.42 23.46 29.14
CA THR A 460 17.57 22.75 28.58
C THR A 460 17.19 21.30 28.35
N VAL A 461 17.43 20.81 27.14
CA VAL A 461 17.22 19.43 26.74
C VAL A 461 18.56 18.81 26.38
N ARG A 462 18.91 17.71 27.06
CA ARG A 462 20.10 16.92 26.77
C ARG A 462 19.70 15.60 26.13
N PHE A 463 20.29 15.32 24.98
CA PHE A 463 20.10 14.12 24.19
C PHE A 463 21.33 13.24 24.35
N VAL A 464 21.15 11.97 24.70
CA VAL A 464 22.24 10.99 24.77
C VAL A 464 21.79 9.72 24.05
N SER A 465 22.58 9.28 23.07
CA SER A 465 22.36 8.01 22.39
C SER A 465 22.88 6.85 23.26
N ASP A 466 22.04 5.85 23.51
CA ASP A 466 22.34 4.62 24.24
C ASP A 466 21.90 3.41 23.41
N GLY A 467 22.82 2.91 22.58
CA GLY A 467 22.56 1.80 21.66
C GLY A 467 21.43 2.11 20.67
N ASP A 468 20.30 1.40 20.80
CA ASP A 468 19.11 1.59 19.96
C ASP A 468 18.15 2.67 20.47
N ARG A 469 18.48 3.32 21.60
CA ARG A 469 17.63 4.29 22.30
C ARG A 469 18.26 5.67 22.34
N GLU A 470 17.40 6.65 22.53
CA GLU A 470 17.79 8.03 22.80
C GLU A 470 17.22 8.44 24.15
N ILE A 471 18.08 8.89 25.05
CA ILE A 471 17.73 9.31 26.41
C ILE A 471 17.60 10.82 26.40
N TRP A 472 16.44 11.29 26.82
CA TRP A 472 16.09 12.71 26.85
C TRP A 472 16.00 13.15 28.30
N THR A 473 16.90 14.06 28.70
CA THR A 473 16.83 14.72 30.00
C THR A 473 16.39 16.15 29.78
N ARG A 474 15.23 16.51 30.31
CA ARG A 474 14.64 17.85 30.12
C ARG A 474 14.61 18.56 31.47
N GLU A 475 15.17 19.76 31.51
CA GLU A 475 15.17 20.64 32.67
C GLU A 475 14.34 21.89 32.35
N PHE A 476 13.30 22.12 33.14
CA PHE A 476 12.40 23.27 33.03
C PHE A 476 12.41 24.05 34.34
N GLY A 477 13.08 25.20 34.39
CA GLY A 477 13.11 26.06 35.58
C GLY A 477 13.49 25.33 36.87
N GLY A 478 14.49 24.43 36.80
CA GLY A 478 14.97 23.60 37.91
C GLY A 478 14.20 22.29 38.16
N THR A 479 13.12 22.01 37.42
CA THR A 479 12.46 20.69 37.44
C THR A 479 13.04 19.80 36.36
N VAL A 480 13.66 18.69 36.76
CA VAL A 480 14.26 17.72 35.83
C VAL A 480 13.35 16.50 35.70
N PHE A 481 13.06 16.10 34.47
CA PHE A 481 12.50 14.78 34.19
C PHE A 481 13.19 14.11 33.01
N ARG A 482 13.19 12.78 33.04
CA ARG A 482 13.91 11.95 32.07
C ARG A 482 12.94 10.99 31.40
N SER A 483 13.01 10.93 30.07
CA SER A 483 12.37 9.87 29.28
C SER A 483 13.43 9.20 28.40
N TRP A 484 13.04 8.09 27.78
CA TRP A 484 13.82 7.52 26.70
C TRP A 484 12.90 7.15 25.55
N GLN A 485 13.44 7.28 24.35
CA GLN A 485 12.78 6.99 23.09
C GLN A 485 13.51 5.86 22.37
N ALA A 486 12.76 5.02 21.66
CA ALA A 486 13.31 3.97 20.82
C ALA A 486 12.36 3.67 19.67
N GLU A 487 12.85 3.00 18.63
CA GLU A 487 11.96 2.46 17.61
C GLU A 487 11.21 1.24 18.18
N GLY A 488 9.90 1.17 17.94
CA GLY A 488 9.10 0.03 18.33
C GLY A 488 9.57 -1.26 17.65
N LYS A 489 9.32 -2.40 18.31
CA LYS A 489 9.73 -3.72 17.81
C LYS A 489 8.51 -4.58 17.49
N GLY A 490 8.67 -5.55 16.59
CA GLY A 490 7.63 -6.51 16.24
C GLY A 490 6.37 -5.83 15.69
N ARG A 491 5.29 -5.81 16.49
CA ARG A 491 3.99 -5.22 16.08
C ARG A 491 3.99 -3.69 16.03
N ASP A 492 4.93 -3.06 16.74
CA ASP A 492 5.02 -1.60 16.84
C ASP A 492 6.15 -1.03 15.98
N ARG A 493 6.70 -1.82 15.06
CA ARG A 493 7.79 -1.39 14.17
C ARG A 493 7.41 -0.11 13.43
N HIS A 494 8.38 0.78 13.24
CA HIS A 494 8.20 2.11 12.62
C HIS A 494 7.34 3.09 13.43
N LEU A 495 7.09 2.80 14.71
CA LEU A 495 6.54 3.78 15.65
C LEU A 495 7.65 4.23 16.61
N LEU A 496 7.65 5.52 16.92
CA LEU A 496 8.42 6.06 18.03
C LEU A 496 7.80 5.56 19.33
N THR A 497 8.60 4.91 20.16
CA THR A 497 8.21 4.45 21.48
C THR A 497 8.84 5.38 22.52
N GLU A 498 8.03 6.23 23.14
CA GLU A 498 8.48 7.04 24.28
C GLU A 498 8.06 6.40 25.60
N VAL A 499 9.00 6.32 26.54
CA VAL A 499 8.79 5.74 27.86
C VAL A 499 9.10 6.76 28.95
N PHE A 500 8.11 7.00 29.81
CA PHE A 500 8.21 7.82 31.01
C PHE A 500 7.56 7.06 32.17
N GLY A 501 8.37 6.65 33.15
CA GLY A 501 7.91 5.83 34.27
C GLY A 501 7.20 4.54 33.82
N PRO A 502 5.97 4.25 34.30
CA PRO A 502 5.23 3.03 33.94
C PRO A 502 4.53 3.10 32.58
N PHE A 503 4.54 4.27 31.93
CA PHE A 503 3.84 4.52 30.68
C PHE A 503 4.75 4.36 29.48
N ARG A 504 4.19 3.78 28.42
CA ARG A 504 4.81 3.71 27.11
C ARG A 504 3.83 4.23 26.09
N VAL A 505 4.19 5.27 25.34
CA VAL A 505 3.37 5.86 24.28
C VAL A 505 4.00 5.52 22.94
N LEU A 506 3.19 5.04 22.02
CA LEU A 506 3.58 4.65 20.67
C LEU A 506 3.06 5.72 19.71
N MET A 507 3.95 6.37 18.97
CA MET A 507 3.63 7.51 18.11
C MET A 507 4.12 7.26 16.68
N ALA A 508 3.32 7.65 15.70
CA ALA A 508 3.77 7.79 14.32
C ALA A 508 4.33 9.20 14.12
N LEU A 509 5.46 9.30 13.42
CA LEU A 509 6.07 10.57 13.03
C LEU A 509 5.59 10.93 11.63
N VAL A 510 4.91 12.06 11.50
CA VAL A 510 4.26 12.50 10.24
C VAL A 510 4.71 13.93 9.90
N PRO A 511 5.61 14.11 8.92
CA PRO A 511 5.92 15.43 8.38
C PRO A 511 4.71 16.04 7.68
N GLU A 512 4.41 17.31 7.96
CA GLU A 512 3.30 18.08 7.41
C GLU A 512 3.75 19.53 7.16
N GLY A 513 4.30 19.79 5.97
CA GLY A 513 4.90 21.09 5.64
C GLY A 513 6.06 21.40 6.58
N GLU A 514 6.00 22.54 7.27
CA GLU A 514 7.02 22.97 8.24
C GLU A 514 6.91 22.28 9.61
N LYS A 515 6.06 21.26 9.75
CA LYS A 515 5.79 20.57 11.02
C LYS A 515 6.15 19.09 10.97
N LEU A 516 6.56 18.56 12.11
CA LEU A 516 6.61 17.13 12.39
C LEU A 516 5.57 16.80 13.48
N ARG A 517 4.48 16.13 13.10
CA ARG A 517 3.44 15.71 14.05
C ARG A 517 3.76 14.35 14.67
N LEU A 518 3.50 14.22 15.98
CA LEU A 518 3.63 12.99 16.74
C LEU A 518 2.23 12.43 17.03
N VAL A 519 1.77 11.52 16.18
CA VAL A 519 0.41 10.98 16.24
C VAL A 519 0.37 9.74 17.12
N VAL A 520 -0.35 9.77 18.25
CA VAL A 520 -0.47 8.62 19.15
C VAL A 520 -1.22 7.47 18.47
N ARG A 521 -0.57 6.31 18.39
CA ARG A 521 -1.09 5.06 17.78
C ARG A 521 -1.38 3.96 18.79
N GLY A 522 -0.89 4.11 20.01
CA GLY A 522 -1.13 3.16 21.09
C GLY A 522 -0.41 3.58 22.35
N TRP A 523 -0.77 2.95 23.46
CA TRP A 523 -0.12 3.21 24.73
C TRP A 523 -0.25 2.00 25.65
N ARG A 524 0.65 1.92 26.63
CA ARG A 524 0.74 0.81 27.58
C ARG A 524 1.00 1.33 28.98
N PHE A 525 0.51 0.57 29.96
CA PHE A 525 0.84 0.74 31.38
C PHE A 525 1.42 -0.58 31.90
N PHE A 526 2.65 -0.55 32.43
CA PHE A 526 3.41 -1.75 32.79
C PHE A 526 3.45 -2.84 31.70
N GLY A 527 3.51 -2.41 30.43
CA GLY A 527 3.54 -3.31 29.27
C GLY A 527 2.18 -3.84 28.81
N ILE A 528 1.09 -3.59 29.55
CA ILE A 528 -0.27 -3.98 29.16
C ILE A 528 -0.82 -2.93 28.18
N PRO A 529 -1.26 -3.33 26.97
CA PRO A 529 -1.87 -2.41 26.01
C PRO A 529 -3.22 -1.89 26.53
N LEU A 530 -3.41 -0.58 26.47
CA LEU A 530 -4.63 0.07 26.91
C LEU A 530 -5.45 0.59 25.71
N PRO A 531 -6.79 0.72 25.85
CA PRO A 531 -7.64 1.23 24.79
C PRO A 531 -7.23 2.64 24.33
N LEU A 532 -7.21 2.88 23.01
CA LEU A 532 -6.74 4.16 22.45
C LEU A 532 -7.61 5.36 22.88
N PHE A 533 -8.90 5.16 23.13
CA PHE A 533 -9.79 6.24 23.60
C PHE A 533 -9.45 6.76 25.01
N LEU A 534 -8.62 6.02 25.76
CA LEU A 534 -8.07 6.43 27.05
C LEU A 534 -6.64 6.96 26.95
N ALA A 535 -6.04 6.92 25.75
CA ALA A 535 -4.66 7.36 25.55
C ALA A 535 -4.51 8.86 25.89
N PRO A 536 -3.31 9.29 26.29
CA PRO A 536 -2.98 10.70 26.29
C PRO A 536 -3.18 11.23 24.86
N GLY A 537 -4.11 12.18 24.72
CA GLY A 537 -4.34 12.96 23.52
C GLY A 537 -3.81 14.39 23.70
N GLY A 538 -4.20 15.25 22.77
CA GLY A 538 -3.66 16.59 22.62
C GLY A 538 -2.91 16.74 21.30
N ASP A 539 -2.74 17.96 20.84
CA ASP A 539 -1.91 18.25 19.67
C ASP A 539 -0.43 18.17 20.09
N THR A 540 0.38 17.41 19.38
CA THR A 540 1.82 17.30 19.64
C THR A 540 2.56 17.39 18.32
N TYR A 541 3.34 18.44 18.15
CA TYR A 541 4.14 18.66 16.96
C TYR A 541 5.38 19.49 17.26
N GLU A 542 6.35 19.35 16.37
CA GLU A 542 7.53 20.17 16.28
C GLU A 542 7.40 21.00 15.00
N GLU A 543 7.87 22.24 14.98
CA GLU A 543 7.82 23.09 13.80
C GLU A 543 9.09 23.93 13.67
N GLU A 544 9.45 24.28 12.44
CA GLU A 544 10.43 25.35 12.23
C GLU A 544 9.69 26.67 12.09
N ARG A 545 10.11 27.66 12.88
CA ARG A 545 9.60 29.02 12.79
C ARG A 545 10.74 29.99 13.02
N ASP A 546 10.86 30.97 12.13
CA ASP A 546 11.91 32.00 12.20
C ASP A 546 13.34 31.40 12.30
N GLY A 547 13.57 30.25 11.63
CA GLY A 547 14.85 29.52 11.64
C GLY A 547 15.15 28.76 12.95
N ARG A 548 14.19 28.68 13.88
CA ARG A 548 14.33 28.03 15.18
C ARG A 548 13.44 26.81 15.27
N PHE A 549 13.86 25.86 16.10
CA PHE A 549 13.04 24.72 16.48
C PHE A 549 12.00 25.16 17.50
N HIS A 550 10.73 24.98 17.18
CA HIS A 550 9.61 25.18 18.08
C HIS A 550 8.96 23.84 18.42
N PHE A 551 8.55 23.67 19.67
CA PHE A 551 7.77 22.50 20.09
C PHE A 551 6.42 22.93 20.65
N HIS A 552 5.43 22.10 20.37
CA HIS A 552 4.11 22.16 20.98
C HIS A 552 3.77 20.77 21.48
N VAL A 553 3.70 20.61 22.81
CA VAL A 553 3.33 19.33 23.42
C VAL A 553 2.13 19.54 24.31
N GLU A 554 0.99 19.02 23.88
CA GLU A 554 -0.23 18.95 24.68
C GLU A 554 -0.49 17.52 25.12
N ILE A 555 -0.61 17.32 26.43
CA ILE A 555 -0.97 16.04 27.02
C ILE A 555 -2.27 16.24 27.78
N GLY A 556 -3.31 15.56 27.34
CA GLY A 556 -4.62 15.55 27.95
C GLY A 556 -5.33 14.22 27.73
N GLY A 557 -6.55 14.09 28.20
CA GLY A 557 -7.33 12.88 28.01
C GLY A 557 -8.80 13.11 28.34
N ARG A 558 -9.66 12.23 27.85
CA ARG A 558 -11.12 12.36 28.05
C ARG A 558 -11.52 12.38 29.53
N LEU A 559 -10.77 11.69 30.39
CA LEU A 559 -11.02 11.61 31.84
C LEU A 559 -10.30 12.69 32.64
N THR A 560 -9.11 13.11 32.18
CA THR A 560 -8.25 14.03 32.93
C THR A 560 -8.48 15.49 32.55
N GLY A 561 -9.07 15.75 31.38
CA GLY A 561 -8.93 17.05 30.71
C GLY A 561 -7.48 17.28 30.31
N LEU A 562 -7.10 18.55 30.11
CA LEU A 562 -5.70 18.95 29.96
C LEU A 562 -4.91 18.52 31.20
N VAL A 563 -3.76 17.89 31.02
CA VAL A 563 -2.80 17.56 32.11
C VAL A 563 -1.69 18.60 32.12
N VAL A 564 -1.05 18.78 30.97
CA VAL A 564 0.01 19.77 30.76
C VAL A 564 0.03 20.16 29.28
N ARG A 565 0.29 21.44 29.01
CA ARG A 565 0.69 21.93 27.70
C ARG A 565 2.00 22.69 27.87
N TYR A 566 3.01 22.36 27.09
CA TYR A 566 4.21 23.19 27.00
C TYR A 566 4.55 23.52 25.56
N THR A 567 4.77 24.81 25.33
CA THR A 567 5.09 25.40 24.03
C THR A 567 6.33 26.23 24.18
N GLY A 568 7.26 26.15 23.24
CA GLY A 568 8.51 26.87 23.36
C GLY A 568 9.39 26.75 22.12
N TRP A 569 10.61 27.23 22.25
CA TRP A 569 11.64 27.11 21.22
C TRP A 569 12.95 26.64 21.83
N LEU A 570 13.79 26.00 21.01
CA LEU A 570 15.12 25.54 21.35
C LEU A 570 16.10 25.91 20.23
N GLU A 571 17.35 26.19 20.61
CA GLU A 571 18.51 26.26 19.72
C GLU A 571 19.52 25.19 20.16
N VAL A 572 20.07 24.46 19.20
CA VAL A 572 21.12 23.46 19.45
C VAL A 572 22.43 24.20 19.72
N GLU A 573 23.15 23.81 20.77
CA GLU A 573 24.44 24.38 21.17
C GLU A 573 25.59 23.98 20.23
#